data_AF-A0A3D2C5P4-F1
#
_entry.id   AF-A0A3D2C5P4-F1
#
_cell.length_a   1.000
_cell.length_b   1.000
_cell.length_c   1.000
_cell.angle_alpha   90.00
_cell.angle_beta   90.00
_cell.angle_gamma   90.00
#
_symmetry.space_group_name_H-M   'P 1'
#
loop_
_entity.id
_entity.type
_entity.pdbx_description
1 polymer ?
#
loop_
_entity_poly.entity_id
_entity_poly.type
_entity_poly.pdbx_seq_one_letter_code
_entity_poly.pdbx_strand_id
1 'polypeptide(L)' 'IYRDEYYNKETTTRPGEADVIVAKQRNGSTGTVPLSFQGEYTLFSNLARPGMGEDYM' A
#
# COMPACT_ATOMS: atom_id res chain seq x y z
N ILE A 1 -1.05 -9.22 5.34
CA ILE A 1 -0.55 -8.43 4.19
C ILE A 1 -1.21 -9.00 2.95
N TYR A 2 -1.77 -8.14 2.11
CA TYR A 2 -2.40 -8.53 0.87
C TYR A 2 -1.79 -7.72 -0.29
N ARG A 3 -1.53 -8.38 -1.43
CA ARG A 3 -1.03 -7.74 -2.65
C ARG A 3 -1.89 -8.26 -3.79
N ASP A 4 -2.72 -7.40 -4.35
CA ASP A 4 -3.65 -7.80 -5.41
C ASP A 4 -2.87 -8.28 -6.64
N GLU A 5 -1.81 -7.58 -7.01
CA GLU A 5 -0.90 -7.96 -8.10
C GLU A 5 -0.29 -9.35 -7.96
N TYR A 6 -0.14 -9.89 -6.75
CA TYR A 6 0.46 -11.22 -6.56
C TYR A 6 -0.51 -12.34 -6.97
N TYR A 7 -1.81 -12.13 -6.72
CA TYR A 7 -2.86 -13.11 -6.98
C TYR A 7 -3.59 -12.86 -8.31
N ASN A 8 -3.70 -11.60 -8.74
CA ASN A 8 -4.49 -11.13 -9.87
C ASN A 8 -3.63 -10.34 -10.88
N LYS A 9 -2.46 -10.88 -11.26
CA LYS A 9 -1.42 -10.19 -12.05
C LYS A 9 -1.92 -9.47 -13.31
N GLU A 10 -2.81 -10.10 -14.06
CA GLU A 10 -3.25 -9.61 -15.38
C GLU A 10 -4.46 -8.66 -15.29
N THR A 11 -5.18 -8.70 -14.17
CA THR A 11 -6.46 -7.98 -13.99
C THR A 11 -6.40 -6.92 -12.90
N THR A 12 -5.30 -6.84 -12.16
CA THR A 12 -5.15 -5.89 -11.06
C THR A 12 -5.22 -4.45 -11.57
N THR A 13 -6.01 -3.63 -10.89
CA THR A 13 -6.06 -2.18 -11.12
C THR A 13 -5.12 -1.41 -10.19
N ARG A 14 -4.40 -2.12 -9.30
CA ARG A 14 -3.53 -1.57 -8.26
C ARG A 14 -2.12 -2.20 -8.30
N PRO A 15 -1.42 -2.17 -9.45
CA PRO A 15 -0.06 -2.72 -9.55
C PRO A 15 0.91 -1.97 -8.64
N GLY A 16 1.84 -2.69 -8.02
CA GLY A 16 2.81 -2.11 -7.08
C GLY A 16 2.20 -1.58 -5.77
N GLU A 17 0.94 -1.90 -5.45
CA GLU A 17 0.33 -1.60 -4.16
C GLU A 17 0.17 -2.84 -3.28
N ALA A 18 0.23 -2.62 -1.97
CA ALA A 18 0.01 -3.62 -0.95
C ALA A 18 -0.86 -3.07 0.17
N ASP A 19 -1.82 -3.87 0.62
CA ASP A 19 -2.68 -3.57 1.76
C ASP A 19 -2.09 -4.19 3.04
N VAL A 20 -1.69 -3.33 3.96
CA VAL A 20 -1.30 -3.70 5.32
C VAL A 20 -2.54 -3.68 6.19
N ILE A 21 -3.01 -4.87 6.56
CA ILE A 21 -4.20 -5.07 7.38
C ILE A 21 -3.78 -5.13 8.84
N VAL A 22 -4.10 -4.08 9.59
CA VAL A 22 -3.96 -4.02 11.04
C VAL A 22 -5.15 -4.76 11.65
N ALA A 23 -5.03 -6.09 11.73
CA ALA A 23 -6.12 -6.95 12.21
C ALA A 23 -6.37 -6.84 13.73
N LYS A 24 -5.37 -6.45 14.52
CA LYS A 24 -5.48 -6.29 15.98
C LYS A 24 -4.58 -5.17 16.45
N GLN A 25 -5.15 -4.25 17.23
CA GLN A 25 -4.44 -3.15 17.87
C GLN A 25 -4.96 -2.97 19.29
N ARG A 26 -4.07 -3.06 20.31
CA ARG A 26 -4.49 -3.02 21.73
C ARG A 26 -4.98 -1.65 22.19
N ASN A 27 -4.38 -0.59 21.63
CA ASN A 27 -4.58 0.78 22.07
C ASN A 27 -5.11 1.67 20.94
N GLY A 28 -5.94 1.15 20.04
CA GLY A 28 -6.48 1.95 18.94
C GLY A 28 -7.29 1.15 17.93
N SER A 29 -7.65 1.81 16.84
CA SER A 29 -8.44 1.22 15.77
C SER A 29 -7.65 0.19 14.96
N THR A 30 -8.36 -0.79 14.46
CA THR A 30 -7.92 -1.65 13.35
C THR A 30 -8.21 -0.95 12.02
N GLY A 31 -7.59 -1.41 10.95
CA GLY A 31 -7.85 -0.87 9.62
C GLY A 31 -6.91 -1.43 8.58
N THR A 32 -7.08 -0.93 7.35
CA THR A 32 -6.21 -1.28 6.22
C THR A 32 -5.48 -0.03 5.79
N VAL A 33 -4.16 -0.14 5.64
CA VAL A 33 -3.29 0.94 5.18
C VAL A 33 -2.70 0.54 3.83
N PRO A 34 -3.04 1.23 2.73
CA PRO A 34 -2.43 0.99 1.44
C PRO A 34 -1.02 1.59 1.40
N LEU A 35 -0.05 0.81 0.92
CA LEU A 35 1.34 1.20 0.73
C LEU A 35 1.81 0.85 -0.68
N SER A 36 2.87 1.49 -1.16
CA SER A 36 3.56 1.06 -2.37
C SER A 36 4.57 -0.05 -2.03
N PHE A 37 4.73 -1.02 -2.93
CA PHE A 37 5.64 -2.15 -2.79
C PHE A 37 6.60 -2.23 -3.98
N GLN A 38 7.90 -2.07 -3.73
CA GLN A 38 8.95 -2.28 -4.73
C GLN A 38 9.52 -3.70 -4.61
N GLY A 39 9.05 -4.61 -5.45
CA GLY A 39 9.37 -6.04 -5.38
C GLY A 39 10.84 -6.39 -5.57
N GLU A 40 11.56 -5.62 -6.39
CA GLU A 40 13.00 -5.80 -6.62
C GLU A 40 13.85 -5.58 -5.35
N TYR A 41 13.36 -4.78 -4.40
CA TYR A 41 14.04 -4.47 -3.13
C TYR A 41 13.34 -5.06 -1.90
N THR A 42 12.19 -5.71 -2.07
CA THR A 42 11.32 -6.14 -0.95
C THR A 42 11.00 -4.96 0.01
N LEU A 43 10.79 -3.77 -0.56
CA LEU A 43 10.63 -2.53 0.19
C LEU A 43 9.18 -2.04 0.13
N PHE A 44 8.69 -1.54 1.27
CA PHE A 44 7.42 -0.81 1.36
C PHE A 44 7.70 0.66 1.54
N SER A 45 7.02 1.51 0.77
CA SER A 45 7.07 2.96 0.92
C SER A 45 5.67 3.55 1.07
N ASN A 46 5.60 4.77 1.60
CA ASN A 46 4.34 5.51 1.65
C ASN A 46 3.76 5.63 0.25
N LEU A 47 2.46 5.40 0.13
CA LEU A 47 1.74 5.67 -1.12
C LEU A 47 1.77 7.19 -1.34
N ALA A 48 2.15 7.63 -2.55
CA ALA A 48 2.13 9.04 -2.89
C ALA A 48 0.70 9.57 -2.71
N ARG A 49 0.52 10.59 -1.87
CA ARG A 49 -0.78 11.24 -1.72
C ARG A 49 -1.02 12.12 -2.96
N PRO A 50 -2.11 11.91 -3.73
CA PRO A 50 -2.52 12.90 -4.72
C PRO A 50 -2.82 14.20 -3.96
N GLY A 51 -2.10 15.30 -4.26
CA GLY A 51 -2.22 16.57 -3.54
C GLY A 51 -0.96 17.08 -2.85
N MET A 52 0.04 16.22 -2.56
CA MET A 52 1.19 16.61 -1.71
C MET A 52 2.50 16.82 -2.47
N GLY A 53 2.51 16.60 -3.79
CA GLY A 53 3.68 16.86 -4.64
C GLY A 53 3.72 18.27 -5.25
N GLU A 54 2.57 18.95 -5.28
CA GLU A 54 2.38 20.27 -5.89
C GLU A 54 2.47 21.44 -4.90
N ASP A 55 2.28 21.20 -3.59
CA ASP A 55 2.35 22.22 -2.54
C ASP A 55 3.81 22.50 -2.05
N TYR A 56 4.78 21.74 -2.56
CA TYR A 56 6.21 21.86 -2.22
C TYR A 56 7.10 22.23 -3.42
N MET A 57 6.52 22.73 -4.52
CA MET A 57 7.24 23.32 -5.65
C MET A 57 6.86 24.78 -5.87
#